data_AF-A0A1F3SJW1-F1
#
_entry.id   AF-A0A1F3SJW1-F1
#
_cell.length_a   1.000
_cell.length_b   1.000
_cell.length_c   1.000
_cell.angle_alpha   90.00
_cell.angle_beta   90.00
_cell.angle_gamma   90.00
#
_symmetry.space_group_name_H-M   'P 1'
#
loop_
_entity.id
_entity.type
_entity.pdbx_description
1 polymer ?
#
loop_
_entity_poly.entity_id
_entity_poly.type
_entity_poly.pdbx_seq_one_letter_code
_entity_poly.pdbx_strand_id
1 'polypeptide(L)'
;MRTYGLKNEEFQEIEKKISQFFGDLPDAKIFLFGSRATGKHKLFSDIDLAVKSKSKELGKRISLFKVACEESNLPYKMDITSWDELYAPYLPSIRREKIEIWGPHTRPLHPWRVCPYGQHWVVRHPRYPIGRQMQDVDGHCRKNPSGKDRLTGEEVDLISLNSSFINTQPLPLPYSGNERIIEPNAYDILIAGWCRYWNDIFTPDLPIEVNFIKALIESESRFNPLAIAKNKKTIGPARGLVQITEQTLKILKDRKGEIKDHYIDFAKEELFTPSKNLCAAIRWLFRKREILQKRLQRSPTWVETIVEYKGLGPDLKKNGHRSLKVMNDFLSIYQRYR
;
A
#
# COMPACT_ATOMS: atom_id res chain seq x y z
N MET A 1 -6.64 9.43 -6.97
CA MET A 1 -6.45 10.62 -6.10
C MET A 1 -7.79 11.33 -5.98
N ARG A 2 -8.25 11.73 -4.79
CA ARG A 2 -9.46 12.58 -4.70
C ARG A 2 -9.04 13.98 -5.15
N THR A 3 -9.56 14.44 -6.28
CA THR A 3 -9.14 15.73 -6.87
C THR A 3 -10.05 16.90 -6.48
N TYR A 4 -11.03 16.71 -5.60
CA TYR A 4 -11.89 17.78 -5.06
C TYR A 4 -12.57 18.65 -6.13
N GLY A 5 -12.95 18.03 -7.27
CA GLY A 5 -13.54 18.73 -8.39
C GLY A 5 -12.54 19.41 -9.33
N LEU A 6 -11.27 19.01 -9.26
CA LEU A 6 -10.19 19.48 -10.13
C LEU A 6 -9.75 18.35 -11.07
N LYS A 7 -9.10 18.70 -12.17
CA LYS A 7 -8.37 17.72 -12.98
C LYS A 7 -7.10 17.26 -12.25
N ASN A 8 -6.56 16.12 -12.65
CA ASN A 8 -5.34 15.59 -12.03
C ASN A 8 -4.16 16.53 -12.25
N GLU A 9 -4.02 17.10 -13.46
CA GLU A 9 -2.90 18.01 -13.76
C GLU A 9 -2.99 19.30 -12.93
N GLU A 10 -4.20 19.84 -12.77
CA GLU A 10 -4.48 21.04 -11.96
C GLU A 10 -4.13 20.80 -10.48
N PHE A 11 -4.52 19.64 -9.94
CA PHE A 11 -4.20 19.30 -8.56
C PHE A 11 -2.69 19.09 -8.35
N GLN A 12 -2.00 18.46 -9.31
CA GLN A 12 -0.54 18.30 -9.27
C GLN A 12 0.21 19.63 -9.33
N GLU A 13 -0.28 20.59 -10.12
CA GLU A 13 0.27 21.94 -10.16
C GLU A 13 0.17 22.64 -8.80
N ILE A 14 -0.99 22.53 -8.14
CA ILE A 14 -1.22 23.06 -6.80
C ILE A 14 -0.27 22.40 -5.79
N GLU A 15 -0.15 21.07 -5.80
CA GLU A 15 0.77 20.34 -4.91
C GLU A 15 2.23 20.76 -5.12
N LYS A 16 2.66 20.95 -6.38
CA LYS A 16 4.01 21.40 -6.70
C LYS A 16 4.30 22.77 -6.09
N LYS A 17 3.37 23.72 -6.23
CA LYS A 17 3.52 25.07 -5.64
C LYS A 17 3.51 24.99 -4.11
N ILE A 18 2.59 24.23 -3.52
CA ILE A 18 2.57 23.99 -2.06
C ILE A 18 3.93 23.49 -1.57
N SER A 19 4.50 22.49 -2.24
CA SER A 19 5.81 21.94 -1.92
C SER A 19 6.93 22.98 -2.05
N GLN A 20 6.89 23.83 -3.08
CA GLN A 20 7.87 24.90 -3.28
C GLN A 20 7.88 25.93 -2.14
N PHE A 21 6.70 26.32 -1.61
CA PHE A 21 6.60 27.41 -0.63
C PHE A 21 6.63 26.96 0.83
N PHE A 22 6.18 25.73 1.09
CA PHE A 22 6.03 25.21 2.45
C PHE A 22 6.79 23.90 2.69
N GLY A 23 7.36 23.26 1.66
CA GLY A 23 8.02 21.95 1.73
C GLY A 23 9.16 21.83 2.74
N ASP A 24 9.86 22.94 2.99
CA ASP A 24 10.95 23.05 3.94
C ASP A 24 10.48 23.30 5.39
N LEU A 25 9.19 23.57 5.61
CA LEU A 25 8.63 23.79 6.94
C LEU A 25 8.20 22.45 7.58
N PRO A 26 8.90 21.98 8.62
CA PRO A 26 8.72 20.63 9.18
C PRO A 26 7.43 20.46 9.98
N ASP A 27 6.62 21.50 10.12
CA ASP A 27 5.37 21.48 10.88
C ASP A 27 4.16 22.00 10.08
N ALA A 28 4.37 22.42 8.83
CA ALA A 28 3.37 23.16 8.08
C ALA A 28 2.25 22.25 7.55
N LYS A 29 0.98 22.59 7.79
CA LYS A 29 -0.19 21.87 7.30
C LYS A 29 -1.04 22.77 6.43
N ILE A 30 -1.59 22.22 5.36
CA ILE A 30 -2.54 22.93 4.50
C ILE A 30 -3.84 22.16 4.47
N PHE A 31 -4.92 22.88 4.75
CA PHE A 31 -6.27 22.36 4.77
C PHE A 31 -7.09 22.99 3.65
N LEU A 32 -7.69 22.16 2.80
CA LEU A 32 -8.78 22.57 1.94
C LEU A 32 -10.06 22.68 2.76
N PHE A 33 -10.83 23.74 2.58
CA PHE A 33 -12.16 23.88 3.19
C PHE A 33 -13.16 24.42 2.16
N GLY A 34 -14.37 24.78 2.62
CA GLY A 34 -15.38 25.37 1.76
C GLY A 34 -16.05 24.39 0.79
N SER A 35 -16.53 24.93 -0.34
CA SER A 35 -17.39 24.21 -1.28
C SER A 35 -16.73 22.97 -1.89
N ARG A 36 -15.42 23.03 -2.17
CA ARG A 36 -14.65 21.93 -2.76
C ARG A 36 -14.42 20.81 -1.75
N ALA A 37 -14.14 21.15 -0.49
CA ALA A 37 -14.02 20.16 0.58
C ALA A 37 -15.33 19.43 0.86
N THR A 38 -16.46 20.13 0.79
CA THR A 38 -17.79 19.57 1.06
C THR A 38 -18.47 18.93 -0.16
N GLY A 39 -17.83 18.97 -1.34
CA GLY A 39 -18.38 18.43 -2.58
C GLY A 39 -19.52 19.27 -3.19
N LYS A 40 -19.80 20.47 -2.66
CA LYS A 40 -20.86 21.38 -3.13
C LYS A 40 -20.35 22.44 -4.13
N HIS A 41 -19.15 22.24 -4.68
CA HIS A 41 -18.53 23.18 -5.61
C HIS A 41 -19.23 23.18 -6.97
N LYS A 42 -19.18 24.33 -7.64
CA LYS A 42 -19.49 24.48 -9.07
C LYS A 42 -18.19 24.41 -9.87
N LEU A 43 -18.32 24.34 -11.20
CA LEU A 43 -17.18 24.20 -12.11
C LEU A 43 -16.05 25.22 -11.82
N PHE A 44 -16.40 26.49 -11.62
CA PHE A 44 -15.45 27.58 -11.37
C PHE A 44 -15.43 28.06 -9.91
N SER A 45 -15.84 27.22 -8.96
CA SER A 45 -15.77 27.59 -7.55
C SER A 45 -14.32 27.80 -7.09
N ASP A 46 -14.17 28.73 -6.15
CA ASP A 46 -12.88 29.04 -5.53
C ASP A 46 -12.27 27.81 -4.80
N ILE A 47 -10.96 27.87 -4.59
CA ILE A 47 -10.19 26.89 -3.80
C ILE A 47 -9.79 27.56 -2.48
N ASP A 48 -10.48 27.20 -1.40
CA ASP A 48 -10.24 27.77 -0.06
C ASP A 48 -9.19 26.97 0.70
N LEU A 49 -8.03 27.57 0.98
CA LEU A 49 -6.88 26.94 1.65
C LEU A 49 -6.51 27.65 2.95
N ALA A 50 -6.32 26.88 4.02
CA ALA A 50 -5.79 27.37 5.29
C ALA A 50 -4.45 26.74 5.62
N VAL A 51 -3.41 27.55 5.81
CA VAL A 51 -2.04 27.12 6.12
C VAL A 51 -1.76 27.26 7.61
N LYS A 52 -1.24 26.23 8.26
CA LYS A 52 -0.90 26.20 9.68
C LYS A 52 0.56 25.83 9.88
N SER A 53 1.37 26.70 10.45
CA SER A 53 2.76 26.42 10.85
C SER A 53 3.14 27.34 12.01
N LYS A 54 4.11 26.92 12.82
CA LYS A 54 4.76 27.73 13.87
C LYS A 54 5.87 28.63 13.30
N SER A 55 6.17 28.54 12.01
CA SER A 55 7.20 29.36 11.37
C SER A 55 6.86 30.86 11.48
N LYS A 56 7.84 31.66 11.91
CA LYS A 56 7.72 33.13 11.94
C LYS A 56 7.60 33.73 10.54
N GLU A 57 7.98 33.00 9.49
CA GLU A 57 7.91 33.44 8.10
C GLU A 57 6.57 33.12 7.41
N LEU A 58 5.62 32.49 8.12
CA LEU A 58 4.40 31.95 7.52
C LEU A 58 3.63 33.00 6.71
N GLY A 59 3.42 34.20 7.26
CA GLY A 59 2.68 35.27 6.56
C GLY A 59 3.36 35.72 5.26
N LYS A 60 4.70 35.83 5.25
CA LYS A 60 5.47 36.16 4.05
C LYS A 60 5.33 35.07 2.99
N ARG A 61 5.42 33.80 3.40
CA ARG A 61 5.29 32.65 2.50
C ARG A 61 3.89 32.51 1.92
N ILE A 62 2.85 32.75 2.72
CA ILE A 62 1.46 32.81 2.24
C ILE A 62 1.31 33.92 1.19
N SER A 63 1.89 35.10 1.43
CA SER A 63 1.83 36.21 0.47
C SER A 63 2.51 35.88 -0.86
N LEU A 64 3.70 35.28 -0.83
CA LEU A 64 4.41 34.84 -2.04
C LEU A 64 3.66 33.70 -2.76
N PHE A 65 3.07 32.78 -2.00
CA PHE A 65 2.28 31.68 -2.55
C PHE A 65 1.02 32.20 -3.26
N LYS A 66 0.33 33.22 -2.71
CA LYS A 66 -0.78 33.90 -3.38
C LYS A 66 -0.39 34.47 -4.73
N VAL A 67 0.71 35.23 -4.79
CA VAL A 67 1.24 35.80 -6.04
C VAL A 67 1.51 34.69 -7.05
N ALA A 68 2.20 33.61 -6.63
CA ALA A 68 2.48 32.50 -7.52
C ALA A 68 1.23 31.75 -8.01
N CYS A 69 0.14 31.74 -7.24
CA CYS A 69 -1.14 31.19 -7.66
C CYS A 69 -1.86 32.11 -8.64
N GLU A 70 -1.80 33.42 -8.45
CA GLU A 70 -2.37 34.41 -9.37
C GLU A 70 -1.67 34.43 -10.74
N GLU A 71 -0.36 34.18 -10.76
CA GLU A 71 0.43 34.03 -12.01
C GLU A 71 0.24 32.66 -12.69
N SER A 72 -0.54 31.74 -12.10
CA SER A 72 -0.75 30.41 -12.67
C SER A 72 -1.85 30.40 -13.74
N ASN A 73 -1.79 29.43 -14.65
CA ASN A 73 -2.83 29.23 -15.66
C ASN A 73 -4.05 28.45 -15.10
N LEU A 74 -4.18 28.34 -13.78
CA LEU A 74 -5.31 27.65 -13.16
C LEU A 74 -6.58 28.48 -13.35
N PRO A 75 -7.68 27.87 -13.82
CA PRO A 75 -8.93 28.59 -14.08
C PRO A 75 -9.74 28.90 -12.80
N TYR A 76 -9.12 28.81 -11.63
CA TYR A 76 -9.76 28.92 -10.33
C TYR A 76 -9.09 29.99 -9.50
N LYS A 77 -9.90 30.79 -8.80
CA LYS A 77 -9.39 31.68 -7.76
C LYS A 77 -9.00 30.86 -6.54
N MET A 78 -7.81 31.14 -5.99
CA MET A 78 -7.33 30.51 -4.76
C MET A 78 -7.42 31.51 -3.60
N ASP A 79 -8.25 31.21 -2.59
CA ASP A 79 -8.29 31.98 -1.35
C ASP A 79 -7.41 31.29 -0.31
N ILE A 80 -6.33 31.97 0.11
CA ILE A 80 -5.31 31.38 0.97
C ILE A 80 -5.22 32.21 2.25
N THR A 81 -5.29 31.57 3.41
CA THR A 81 -5.20 32.26 4.70
C THR A 81 -4.35 31.49 5.71
N SER A 82 -3.83 32.19 6.72
CA SER A 82 -3.29 31.51 7.89
C SER A 82 -4.43 30.87 8.69
N TRP A 83 -4.21 29.67 9.21
CA TRP A 83 -5.16 28.96 10.05
C TRP A 83 -5.51 29.75 11.31
N ASP A 84 -4.54 30.47 11.86
CA ASP A 84 -4.72 31.25 13.10
C ASP A 84 -5.41 32.60 12.85
N GLU A 85 -5.56 33.01 11.59
CA GLU A 85 -6.27 34.23 11.17
C GLU A 85 -7.73 33.96 10.76
N LEU A 86 -8.16 32.69 10.73
CA LEU A 86 -9.54 32.33 10.40
C LEU A 86 -10.52 32.91 11.42
N TYR A 87 -11.58 33.55 10.92
CA TYR A 87 -12.60 34.19 11.73
C TYR A 87 -13.25 33.18 12.70
N ALA A 88 -13.19 33.47 14.00
CA ALA A 88 -13.50 32.53 15.07
C ALA A 88 -14.90 31.88 14.97
N PRO A 89 -15.98 32.61 14.59
CA PRO A 89 -17.30 32.02 14.38
C PRO A 89 -17.39 30.92 13.30
N TYR A 90 -16.51 30.93 12.29
CA TYR A 90 -16.47 29.89 11.25
C TYR A 90 -15.56 28.71 11.60
N LEU A 91 -14.74 28.81 12.65
CA LEU A 91 -13.85 27.71 13.04
C LEU A 91 -14.58 26.39 13.32
N PRO A 92 -15.76 26.34 13.97
CA PRO A 92 -16.47 25.08 14.19
C PRO A 92 -16.88 24.38 12.89
N SER A 93 -17.39 25.11 11.89
CA SER A 93 -17.77 24.51 10.59
C SER A 93 -16.53 24.09 9.81
N ILE A 94 -15.53 24.96 9.69
CA ILE A 94 -14.27 24.66 8.99
C ILE A 94 -13.58 23.45 9.63
N ARG A 95 -13.53 23.34 10.96
CA ARG A 95 -12.94 22.18 11.64
C ARG A 95 -13.66 20.87 11.31
N ARG A 96 -14.98 20.90 11.09
CA ARG A 96 -15.78 19.71 10.73
C ARG A 96 -15.61 19.32 9.26
N GLU A 97 -15.45 20.30 8.38
CA GLU A 97 -15.55 20.13 6.93
C GLU A 97 -14.19 20.08 6.23
N LYS A 98 -13.12 20.56 6.87
CA LYS A 98 -11.81 20.64 6.23
C LYS A 98 -11.22 19.29 5.88
N ILE A 99 -10.39 19.29 4.85
CA ILE A 99 -9.58 18.17 4.40
C ILE A 99 -8.12 18.59 4.47
N GLU A 100 -7.28 17.84 5.20
CA GLU A 100 -5.82 18.05 5.16
C GLU A 100 -5.30 17.57 3.80
N ILE A 101 -4.83 18.51 2.97
CA ILE A 101 -4.30 18.20 1.63
C ILE A 101 -2.76 18.18 1.60
N TRP A 102 -2.11 18.72 2.63
CA TRP A 102 -0.65 18.69 2.77
C TRP A 102 -0.24 18.86 4.25
N GLY A 103 0.86 18.24 4.69
CA GLY A 103 1.30 18.33 6.09
C GLY A 103 2.62 17.59 6.39
N PRO A 104 3.33 17.89 7.50
CA PRO A 104 4.58 17.22 7.93
C PRO A 104 4.41 15.75 8.32
N HIS A 105 3.22 15.19 8.10
CA HIS A 105 2.90 13.79 8.32
C HIS A 105 2.41 13.07 7.07
N THR A 106 2.44 13.72 5.91
CA THR A 106 2.37 12.99 4.64
C THR A 106 3.78 12.48 4.34
N ARG A 107 4.21 11.45 5.09
CA ARG A 107 5.04 10.42 4.47
C ARG A 107 4.29 10.04 3.20
N PRO A 108 4.95 10.04 2.02
CA PRO A 108 4.28 10.07 0.73
C PRO A 108 3.13 9.07 0.71
N LEU A 109 1.93 9.52 0.32
CA LEU A 109 0.87 8.57 -0.01
C LEU A 109 1.43 7.75 -1.16
N HIS A 110 1.87 6.53 -0.87
CA HIS A 110 2.30 5.65 -1.92
C HIS A 110 1.12 5.52 -2.90
N PRO A 111 1.29 5.67 -4.23
CA PRO A 111 0.17 5.73 -5.18
C PRO A 111 -0.88 4.61 -5.05
N TRP A 112 -0.46 3.49 -4.45
CA TRP A 112 -1.29 2.34 -4.18
C TRP A 112 -2.19 2.49 -2.97
N ARG A 113 -1.78 3.22 -1.93
CA ARG A 113 -2.38 3.17 -0.59
C ARG A 113 -3.61 4.05 -0.46
N VAL A 114 -4.58 3.56 0.32
CA VAL A 114 -5.75 4.34 0.72
C VAL A 114 -5.37 5.32 1.83
N CYS A 115 -4.51 4.86 2.75
CA CYS A 115 -4.09 5.64 3.90
C CYS A 115 -2.59 5.97 3.86
N PRO A 116 -2.19 7.14 4.40
CA PRO A 116 -0.78 7.48 4.54
C PRO A 116 -0.02 6.45 5.38
N TYR A 117 1.30 6.37 5.17
CA TYR A 117 2.17 5.47 5.92
C TYR A 117 1.96 5.59 7.43
N GLY A 118 1.85 4.46 8.12
CA GLY A 118 1.62 4.45 9.57
C GLY A 118 0.16 4.72 9.96
N GLN A 119 -0.75 4.69 8.98
CA GLN A 119 -2.19 4.62 9.18
C GLN A 119 -2.74 3.35 8.51
N HIS A 120 -3.96 2.96 8.84
CA HIS A 120 -4.70 1.90 8.13
C HIS A 120 -6.12 2.37 7.82
N TRP A 121 -6.70 1.81 6.77
CA TRP A 121 -8.09 2.05 6.43
C TRP A 121 -9.03 1.33 7.40
N VAL A 122 -10.08 2.03 7.82
CA VAL A 122 -11.20 1.47 8.56
C VAL A 122 -12.44 1.69 7.72
N VAL A 123 -13.19 0.62 7.42
CA VAL A 123 -14.46 0.69 6.69
C VAL A 123 -15.54 1.42 7.49
N ARG A 124 -16.59 1.88 6.81
CA ARG A 124 -17.74 2.53 7.46
C ARG A 124 -18.28 1.65 8.58
N HIS A 125 -18.47 2.22 9.77
CA HIS A 125 -18.86 1.45 10.95
C HIS A 125 -19.70 2.29 11.93
N PRO A 126 -20.56 1.66 12.74
CA PRO A 126 -21.23 2.36 13.82
C PRO A 126 -20.23 2.69 14.95
N ARG A 127 -20.42 3.86 15.57
CA ARG A 127 -19.72 4.32 16.76
C ARG A 127 -20.74 4.52 17.87
N TYR A 128 -20.40 4.03 19.06
CA TYR A 128 -21.26 4.09 20.25
C TYR A 128 -20.60 4.97 21.32
N PRO A 129 -20.80 6.30 21.28
CA PRO A 129 -20.26 7.19 22.32
C PRO A 129 -21.06 7.02 23.62
N ILE A 130 -20.35 7.01 24.75
CA ILE A 130 -20.96 6.92 26.08
C ILE A 130 -21.93 8.11 26.26
N GLY A 131 -23.18 7.81 26.61
CA GLY A 131 -24.22 8.82 26.86
C GLY A 131 -24.75 9.54 25.61
N ARG A 132 -24.50 9.03 24.40
CA ARG A 132 -25.02 9.59 23.13
C ARG A 132 -25.59 8.49 22.24
N GLN A 133 -26.44 8.89 21.29
CA GLN A 133 -26.96 7.98 20.27
C GLN A 133 -25.84 7.42 19.39
N MET A 134 -26.07 6.23 18.84
CA MET A 134 -25.19 5.60 17.87
C MET A 134 -25.00 6.50 16.66
N GLN A 135 -23.75 6.65 16.23
CA GLN A 135 -23.37 7.44 15.08
C GLN A 135 -22.83 6.51 14.00
N ASP A 136 -23.28 6.67 12.78
CA ASP A 136 -22.67 6.00 11.64
C ASP A 136 -21.46 6.81 11.18
N VAL A 137 -20.30 6.15 11.07
CA VAL A 137 -19.02 6.78 10.77
C VAL A 137 -18.53 6.26 9.43
N ASP A 138 -18.34 7.17 8.47
CA ASP A 138 -17.78 6.83 7.16
C ASP A 138 -16.38 6.21 7.26
N GLY A 139 -15.99 5.50 6.20
CA GLY A 139 -14.66 4.92 6.10
C GLY A 139 -13.57 5.98 6.20
N HIS A 140 -12.56 5.74 7.01
CA HIS A 140 -11.52 6.71 7.32
C HIS A 140 -10.18 6.06 7.66
N CYS A 141 -9.11 6.84 7.57
CA CYS A 141 -7.78 6.41 7.98
C CYS A 141 -7.58 6.58 9.49
N ARG A 142 -7.03 5.55 10.13
CA ARG A 142 -6.73 5.52 11.56
C ARG A 142 -5.23 5.37 11.78
N LYS A 143 -4.66 6.19 12.66
CA LYS A 143 -3.24 6.11 13.04
C LYS A 143 -2.92 4.77 13.71
N ASN A 144 -1.81 4.17 13.30
CA ASN A 144 -1.24 3.00 13.95
C ASN A 144 -0.51 3.44 15.22
N PRO A 145 -0.85 2.91 16.41
CA PRO A 145 -0.19 3.30 17.66
C PRO A 145 1.33 3.13 17.65
N SER A 146 1.85 2.17 16.88
CA SER A 146 3.27 1.93 16.71
C SER A 146 3.98 2.89 15.74
N GLY A 147 3.23 3.72 14.99
CA GLY A 147 3.74 4.52 13.86
C GLY A 147 4.15 3.70 12.62
N LYS A 148 4.40 2.40 12.81
CA LYS A 148 4.66 1.41 11.76
C LYS A 148 3.43 1.12 10.92
N ASP A 149 3.67 0.74 9.70
CA ASP A 149 2.70 0.50 8.67
C ASP A 149 2.06 -0.89 8.77
N ARG A 150 0.79 -1.00 8.40
CA ARG A 150 0.05 -2.25 8.35
C ARG A 150 -0.95 -2.23 7.21
N LEU A 151 -1.24 -3.40 6.65
CA LEU A 151 -2.34 -3.60 5.72
C LEU A 151 -3.39 -4.51 6.37
N THR A 152 -4.64 -4.04 6.39
CA THR A 152 -5.81 -4.86 6.73
C THR A 152 -6.40 -5.46 5.46
N GLY A 153 -7.26 -6.46 5.62
CA GLY A 153 -7.92 -7.10 4.48
C GLY A 153 -8.73 -6.12 3.63
N GLU A 154 -9.44 -5.19 4.28
CA GLU A 154 -10.28 -4.21 3.61
C GLU A 154 -9.45 -3.19 2.82
N GLU A 155 -8.32 -2.75 3.37
CA GLU A 155 -7.41 -1.86 2.63
C GLU A 155 -6.86 -2.55 1.40
N VAL A 156 -6.52 -3.84 1.51
CA VAL A 156 -5.99 -4.67 0.41
C VAL A 156 -7.02 -4.88 -0.69
N ASP A 157 -8.29 -5.08 -0.33
CA ASP A 157 -9.38 -5.14 -1.30
C ASP A 157 -9.49 -3.82 -2.06
N LEU A 158 -9.50 -2.68 -1.36
CA LEU A 158 -9.55 -1.36 -1.99
C LEU A 158 -8.34 -1.07 -2.90
N ILE A 159 -7.13 -1.45 -2.48
CA ILE A 159 -5.92 -1.29 -3.29
C ILE A 159 -6.07 -2.06 -4.61
N SER A 160 -6.57 -3.30 -4.55
CA SER A 160 -6.69 -4.16 -5.74
C SER A 160 -7.76 -3.70 -6.73
N LEU A 161 -8.66 -2.81 -6.33
CA LEU A 161 -9.68 -2.19 -7.18
C LEU A 161 -9.19 -0.87 -7.82
N ASN A 162 -8.01 -0.38 -7.45
CA ASN A 162 -7.48 0.87 -8.00
C ASN A 162 -7.11 0.68 -9.49
N SER A 163 -7.54 1.62 -10.34
CA SER A 163 -7.19 1.65 -11.77
C SER A 163 -5.70 1.52 -12.05
N SER A 164 -4.82 2.17 -11.27
CA SER A 164 -3.37 2.04 -11.42
C SER A 164 -2.90 0.63 -11.14
N PHE A 165 -3.55 -0.07 -10.19
CA PHE A 165 -3.23 -1.44 -9.83
C PHE A 165 -3.68 -2.39 -10.94
N ILE A 166 -4.93 -2.25 -11.40
CA ILE A 166 -5.53 -3.08 -12.45
C ILE A 166 -4.78 -2.95 -13.78
N ASN A 167 -4.33 -1.74 -14.12
CA ASN A 167 -3.65 -1.46 -15.38
C ASN A 167 -2.13 -1.71 -15.32
N THR A 168 -1.63 -2.37 -14.26
CA THR A 168 -0.20 -2.65 -14.09
C THR A 168 0.32 -3.57 -15.20
N GLN A 169 1.49 -3.23 -15.74
CA GLN A 169 2.23 -4.03 -16.72
C GLN A 169 3.69 -4.27 -16.25
N PRO A 170 4.35 -5.33 -16.72
CA PRO A 170 3.81 -6.39 -17.59
C PRO A 170 2.91 -7.36 -16.81
N LEU A 171 1.93 -7.95 -17.50
CA LEU A 171 1.22 -9.14 -17.00
C LEU A 171 2.13 -10.38 -17.12
N PRO A 172 1.88 -11.42 -16.30
CA PRO A 172 2.50 -12.72 -16.50
C PRO A 172 2.26 -13.26 -17.92
N LEU A 173 3.19 -14.07 -18.42
CA LEU A 173 2.99 -14.84 -19.63
C LEU A 173 1.82 -15.82 -19.46
N PRO A 174 1.06 -16.12 -20.54
CA PRO A 174 -0.02 -17.10 -20.49
C PRO A 174 0.47 -18.46 -19.99
N TYR A 175 -0.40 -19.18 -19.28
CA TYR A 175 -0.14 -20.56 -18.86
C TYR A 175 0.24 -21.45 -20.04
N SER A 176 1.38 -22.13 -19.92
CA SER A 176 2.00 -22.97 -20.94
C SER A 176 2.25 -24.40 -20.45
N GLY A 177 1.58 -24.82 -19.36
CA GLY A 177 1.68 -26.18 -18.86
C GLY A 177 0.76 -27.16 -19.58
N ASN A 178 1.08 -28.44 -19.46
CA ASN A 178 0.37 -29.53 -20.13
C ASN A 178 -0.86 -30.03 -19.36
N GLU A 179 -1.01 -29.63 -18.09
CA GLU A 179 -2.14 -30.06 -17.27
C GLU A 179 -3.38 -29.20 -17.55
N ARG A 180 -4.56 -29.84 -17.52
CA ARG A 180 -5.83 -29.12 -17.65
C ARG A 180 -6.15 -28.43 -16.32
N ILE A 181 -5.80 -27.14 -16.24
CA ILE A 181 -6.10 -26.27 -15.11
C ILE A 181 -7.26 -25.34 -15.46
N ILE A 182 -8.16 -25.11 -14.51
CA ILE A 182 -9.27 -24.17 -14.66
C ILE A 182 -8.71 -22.75 -14.46
N GLU A 183 -8.90 -21.89 -15.47
CA GLU A 183 -8.58 -20.46 -15.45
C GLU A 183 -7.18 -20.11 -14.87
N PRO A 184 -6.08 -20.69 -15.38
CA PRO A 184 -4.74 -20.50 -14.82
C PRO A 184 -4.20 -19.05 -14.96
N ASN A 185 -4.88 -18.22 -15.76
CA ASN A 185 -4.55 -16.80 -15.96
C ASN A 185 -5.46 -15.85 -15.16
N ALA A 186 -6.43 -16.36 -14.37
CA ALA A 186 -7.41 -15.54 -13.66
C ALA A 186 -6.80 -14.53 -12.68
N TYR A 187 -5.57 -14.78 -12.22
CA TYR A 187 -4.91 -13.96 -11.21
C TYR A 187 -3.83 -13.04 -11.78
N ASP A 188 -3.66 -12.99 -13.11
CA ASP A 188 -2.55 -12.27 -13.77
C ASP A 188 -2.51 -10.78 -13.40
N ILE A 189 -3.67 -10.13 -13.33
CA ILE A 189 -3.80 -8.73 -12.89
C ILE A 189 -3.37 -8.57 -11.42
N LEU A 190 -3.81 -9.47 -10.54
CA LEU A 190 -3.45 -9.42 -9.11
C LEU A 190 -1.96 -9.68 -8.90
N ILE A 191 -1.38 -10.60 -9.67
CA ILE A 191 0.06 -10.90 -9.64
C ILE A 191 0.84 -9.64 -10.05
N ALA A 192 0.50 -9.03 -11.18
CA ALA A 192 1.18 -7.84 -11.66
C ALA A 192 1.10 -6.68 -10.66
N GLY A 193 -0.11 -6.36 -10.20
CA GLY A 193 -0.34 -5.27 -9.25
C GLY A 193 0.38 -5.47 -7.91
N TRP A 194 0.35 -6.68 -7.32
CA TRP A 194 1.04 -6.91 -6.04
C TRP A 194 2.56 -7.00 -6.18
N CYS A 195 3.09 -7.50 -7.31
CA CYS A 195 4.52 -7.42 -7.58
C CYS A 195 4.97 -5.96 -7.66
N ARG A 196 4.24 -5.14 -8.43
CA ARG A 196 4.52 -3.70 -8.57
C ARG A 196 4.43 -2.98 -7.22
N TYR A 197 3.35 -3.23 -6.48
CA TYR A 197 3.14 -2.67 -5.15
C TYR A 197 4.36 -2.85 -4.24
N TRP A 198 4.82 -4.10 -4.07
CA TRP A 198 5.92 -4.38 -3.14
C TRP A 198 7.28 -3.99 -3.69
N ASN A 199 7.47 -4.02 -5.02
CA ASN A 199 8.67 -3.49 -5.66
C ASN A 199 8.83 -1.98 -5.40
N ASP A 200 7.76 -1.21 -5.53
CA ASP A 200 7.81 0.24 -5.29
C ASP A 200 8.01 0.55 -3.78
N ILE A 201 7.44 -0.26 -2.89
CA ILE A 201 7.58 -0.08 -1.44
C ILE A 201 9.01 -0.38 -0.95
N PHE A 202 9.59 -1.50 -1.39
CA PHE A 202 10.88 -1.97 -0.89
C PHE A 202 12.08 -1.56 -1.75
N THR A 203 11.83 -1.11 -2.99
CA THR A 203 12.86 -0.71 -3.97
C THR A 203 14.06 -1.67 -3.97
N PRO A 204 13.86 -2.98 -4.18
CA PRO A 204 14.95 -3.94 -4.15
C PRO A 204 15.93 -3.70 -5.30
N ASP A 205 17.17 -4.12 -5.10
CA ASP A 205 18.20 -4.19 -6.14
C ASP A 205 17.82 -5.13 -7.30
N LEU A 206 17.01 -6.16 -7.02
CA LEU A 206 16.39 -7.03 -8.01
C LEU A 206 14.87 -7.06 -7.79
N PRO A 207 14.07 -6.36 -8.61
CA PRO A 207 12.61 -6.40 -8.54
C PRO A 207 12.05 -7.82 -8.67
N ILE A 208 10.97 -8.14 -7.95
CA ILE A 208 10.27 -9.41 -8.11
C ILE A 208 9.53 -9.44 -9.43
N GLU A 209 9.66 -10.56 -10.14
CA GLU A 209 9.12 -10.75 -11.49
C GLU A 209 7.73 -11.39 -11.44
N VAL A 210 6.83 -10.97 -12.33
CA VAL A 210 5.45 -11.46 -12.38
C VAL A 210 5.37 -12.96 -12.74
N ASN A 211 6.24 -13.42 -13.64
CA ASN A 211 6.32 -14.83 -14.04
C ASN A 211 6.85 -15.72 -12.91
N PHE A 212 7.72 -15.18 -12.05
CA PHE A 212 8.20 -15.90 -10.87
C PHE A 212 7.06 -16.22 -9.91
N ILE A 213 6.18 -15.25 -9.65
CA ILE A 213 5.00 -15.45 -8.81
C ILE A 213 3.99 -16.41 -9.46
N LYS A 214 3.79 -16.33 -10.77
CA LYS A 214 2.91 -17.27 -11.49
C LYS A 214 3.41 -18.72 -11.37
N ALA A 215 4.71 -18.93 -11.58
CA ALA A 215 5.33 -20.24 -11.38
C ALA A 215 5.22 -20.72 -9.92
N LEU A 216 5.32 -19.80 -8.95
CA LEU A 216 5.15 -20.14 -7.54
C LEU A 216 3.73 -20.62 -7.24
N ILE A 217 2.71 -19.92 -7.72
CA ILE A 217 1.30 -20.33 -7.57
C ILE A 217 1.08 -21.72 -8.17
N GLU A 218 1.61 -21.97 -9.37
CA GLU A 218 1.52 -23.28 -10.02
C GLU A 218 2.15 -24.37 -9.14
N SER A 219 3.35 -24.13 -8.62
CA SER A 219 4.09 -25.09 -7.80
C SER A 219 3.46 -25.36 -6.43
N GLU A 220 2.72 -24.40 -5.88
CA GLU A 220 2.17 -24.47 -4.52
C GLU A 220 0.71 -24.96 -4.50
N SER A 221 -0.12 -24.51 -5.44
CA SER A 221 -1.57 -24.78 -5.40
C SER A 221 -2.19 -25.19 -6.73
N ARG A 222 -1.41 -25.19 -7.82
CA ARG A 222 -1.95 -25.35 -9.19
C ARG A 222 -3.12 -24.40 -9.45
N PHE A 223 -2.95 -23.13 -9.05
CA PHE A 223 -3.95 -22.07 -9.21
C PHE A 223 -5.26 -22.24 -8.42
N ASN A 224 -5.31 -23.18 -7.46
CA ASN A 224 -6.48 -23.35 -6.59
C ASN A 224 -6.44 -22.39 -5.38
N PRO A 225 -7.34 -21.40 -5.29
CA PRO A 225 -7.33 -20.41 -4.21
C PRO A 225 -7.85 -20.99 -2.88
N LEU A 226 -8.50 -22.15 -2.91
CA LEU A 226 -9.00 -22.86 -1.72
C LEU A 226 -8.04 -23.98 -1.28
N ALA A 227 -6.85 -24.09 -1.88
CA ALA A 227 -5.88 -25.12 -1.55
C ALA A 227 -5.45 -25.08 -0.09
N ILE A 228 -5.40 -26.25 0.56
CA ILE A 228 -4.93 -26.41 1.93
C ILE A 228 -3.91 -27.56 1.99
N ALA A 229 -2.71 -27.28 2.47
CA ALA A 229 -1.72 -28.31 2.79
C ALA A 229 -1.55 -28.49 4.30
N LYS A 230 -1.57 -29.75 4.74
CA LYS A 230 -1.31 -30.12 6.14
C LYS A 230 0.17 -29.96 6.45
N ASN A 231 0.46 -29.42 7.63
CA ASN A 231 1.81 -29.23 8.15
C ASN A 231 1.87 -29.69 9.61
N LYS A 232 3.06 -29.68 10.21
CA LYS A 232 3.24 -29.94 11.65
C LYS A 232 2.31 -29.03 12.47
N LYS A 233 1.78 -29.55 13.59
CA LYS A 233 0.86 -28.81 14.47
C LYS A 233 1.41 -27.45 14.94
N THR A 234 2.74 -27.34 15.11
CA THR A 234 3.43 -26.10 15.50
C THR A 234 3.41 -25.03 14.40
N ILE A 235 3.39 -25.43 13.13
CA ILE A 235 3.37 -24.55 11.96
C ILE A 235 1.91 -24.20 11.58
N GLY A 236 1.03 -25.21 11.65
CA GLY A 236 -0.36 -25.10 11.22
C GLY A 236 -0.53 -25.17 9.69
N PRO A 237 -1.77 -25.36 9.18
CA PRO A 237 -2.03 -25.54 7.75
C PRO A 237 -1.56 -24.36 6.89
N ALA A 238 -1.18 -24.67 5.65
CA ALA A 238 -0.91 -23.69 4.59
C ALA A 238 -2.18 -23.44 3.77
N ARG A 239 -2.44 -22.19 3.35
CA ARG A 239 -3.69 -21.80 2.68
C ARG A 239 -3.44 -20.97 1.41
N GLY A 240 -4.33 -21.15 0.45
CA GLY A 240 -4.48 -20.32 -0.73
C GLY A 240 -3.43 -20.53 -1.81
N LEU A 241 -3.39 -19.59 -2.77
CA LEU A 241 -2.62 -19.72 -4.01
C LEU A 241 -1.13 -20.01 -3.78
N VAL A 242 -0.52 -19.38 -2.78
CA VAL A 242 0.91 -19.49 -2.48
C VAL A 242 1.18 -20.25 -1.18
N GLN A 243 0.18 -20.94 -0.63
CA GLN A 243 0.32 -21.83 0.54
C GLN A 243 0.96 -21.13 1.76
N ILE A 244 0.37 -20.03 2.22
CA ILE A 244 0.82 -19.32 3.43
C ILE A 244 0.40 -20.08 4.68
N THR A 245 1.38 -20.44 5.53
CA THR A 245 1.13 -21.17 6.79
C THR A 245 0.57 -20.28 7.89
N GLU A 246 -0.09 -20.87 8.89
CA GLU A 246 -0.55 -20.13 10.07
C GLU A 246 0.59 -19.49 10.85
N GLN A 247 1.73 -20.17 10.97
CA GLN A 247 2.91 -19.60 11.60
C GLN A 247 3.44 -18.40 10.82
N THR A 248 3.50 -18.48 9.49
CA THR A 248 3.88 -17.34 8.64
C THR A 248 2.94 -16.16 8.86
N LEU A 249 1.62 -16.38 8.86
CA LEU A 249 0.64 -15.31 9.12
C LEU A 249 0.83 -14.68 10.52
N LYS A 250 1.13 -15.49 11.54
CA LYS A 250 1.45 -14.97 12.88
C LYS A 250 2.69 -14.06 12.86
N ILE A 251 3.74 -14.46 12.14
CA ILE A 251 4.96 -13.64 11.99
C ILE A 251 4.65 -12.33 11.27
N LEU A 252 3.84 -12.37 10.21
CA LEU A 252 3.43 -11.18 9.45
C LEU A 252 2.62 -10.16 10.29
N LYS A 253 1.96 -10.62 11.36
CA LYS A 253 1.21 -9.78 12.32
C LYS A 253 2.04 -9.27 13.49
N ASP A 254 3.10 -9.98 13.85
CA ASP A 254 3.79 -9.76 15.12
C ASP A 254 4.62 -8.47 15.11
N ARG A 255 4.13 -7.47 15.84
CA ARG A 255 4.76 -6.14 15.95
C ARG A 255 6.06 -6.13 16.74
N LYS A 256 6.28 -7.15 17.57
CA LYS A 256 7.49 -7.29 18.39
C LYS A 256 8.46 -8.33 17.81
N GLY A 257 7.96 -9.17 16.90
CA GLY A 257 8.69 -10.28 16.31
C GLY A 257 9.67 -9.89 15.21
N GLU A 258 9.82 -10.81 14.26
CA GLU A 258 10.81 -10.76 13.18
C GLU A 258 10.62 -9.55 12.28
N ILE A 259 9.37 -9.21 11.96
CA ILE A 259 9.05 -8.13 11.03
C ILE A 259 8.99 -6.80 11.77
N LYS A 260 9.66 -5.80 11.21
CA LYS A 260 9.80 -4.48 11.83
C LYS A 260 8.89 -3.41 11.23
N ASP A 261 8.31 -3.65 10.06
CA ASP A 261 7.35 -2.74 9.41
C ASP A 261 6.52 -3.44 8.33
N HIS A 262 5.48 -2.78 7.81
CA HIS A 262 4.55 -3.32 6.80
C HIS A 262 3.93 -4.66 7.22
N TYR A 263 3.21 -4.62 8.34
CA TYR A 263 2.51 -5.79 8.89
C TYR A 263 1.32 -6.19 8.04
N ILE A 264 0.96 -7.47 8.07
CA ILE A 264 -0.22 -8.00 7.38
C ILE A 264 -1.21 -8.50 8.42
N ASP A 265 -2.34 -7.81 8.56
CA ASP A 265 -3.30 -8.06 9.64
C ASP A 265 -4.58 -8.75 9.13
N PHE A 266 -4.45 -9.99 8.67
CA PHE A 266 -5.56 -10.79 8.12
C PHE A 266 -6.03 -11.91 9.04
N ALA A 267 -7.32 -12.22 9.09
CA ALA A 267 -7.81 -13.49 9.60
C ALA A 267 -7.27 -14.67 8.75
N LYS A 268 -7.37 -15.90 9.26
CA LYS A 268 -6.82 -17.07 8.55
C LYS A 268 -7.61 -17.38 7.28
N GLU A 269 -8.91 -17.12 7.34
CA GLU A 269 -9.90 -17.36 6.30
C GLU A 269 -9.68 -16.42 5.11
N GLU A 270 -9.18 -15.21 5.39
CA GLU A 270 -8.84 -14.23 4.37
C GLU A 270 -7.69 -14.66 3.45
N LEU A 271 -6.87 -15.65 3.88
CA LEU A 271 -5.84 -16.22 3.03
C LEU A 271 -6.40 -17.03 1.84
N PHE A 272 -7.70 -17.34 1.83
CA PHE A 272 -8.36 -17.95 0.67
C PHE A 272 -8.75 -16.91 -0.40
N THR A 273 -8.71 -15.62 -0.08
CA THR A 273 -8.92 -14.55 -1.07
C THR A 273 -7.63 -14.36 -1.89
N PRO A 274 -7.65 -14.50 -3.22
CA PRO A 274 -6.45 -14.39 -4.07
C PRO A 274 -5.62 -13.13 -3.83
N SER A 275 -6.25 -11.96 -3.80
CA SER A 275 -5.57 -10.67 -3.60
C SER A 275 -4.84 -10.61 -2.25
N LYS A 276 -5.51 -11.02 -1.16
CA LYS A 276 -4.93 -11.06 0.18
C LYS A 276 -3.81 -12.10 0.29
N ASN A 277 -3.98 -13.28 -0.30
CA ASN A 277 -2.96 -14.32 -0.32
C ASN A 277 -1.67 -13.84 -1.02
N LEU A 278 -1.81 -13.23 -2.20
CA LEU A 278 -0.69 -12.69 -2.98
C LEU A 278 0.01 -11.53 -2.26
N CYS A 279 -0.77 -10.60 -1.69
CA CYS A 279 -0.23 -9.51 -0.88
C CYS A 279 0.63 -10.02 0.27
N ALA A 280 0.11 -10.98 1.06
CA ALA A 280 0.84 -11.58 2.17
C ALA A 280 2.09 -12.36 1.71
N ALA A 281 1.95 -13.14 0.63
CA ALA A 281 3.01 -14.01 0.14
C ALA A 281 4.19 -13.22 -0.44
N ILE A 282 3.92 -12.20 -1.24
CA ILE A 282 4.98 -11.35 -1.82
C ILE A 282 5.68 -10.58 -0.70
N ARG A 283 4.94 -10.00 0.25
CA ARG A 283 5.53 -9.39 1.46
C ARG A 283 6.48 -10.34 2.19
N TRP A 284 6.09 -11.60 2.31
CA TRP A 284 6.89 -12.63 2.97
C TRP A 284 8.14 -13.00 2.16
N LEU A 285 8.03 -13.10 0.83
CA LEU A 285 9.17 -13.34 -0.07
C LEU A 285 10.24 -12.26 0.06
N PHE A 286 9.87 -10.98 0.16
CA PHE A 286 10.83 -9.90 0.43
C PHE A 286 11.60 -10.11 1.73
N ARG A 287 10.90 -10.51 2.80
CA ARG A 287 11.55 -10.81 4.08
C ARG A 287 12.49 -12.01 3.96
N LYS A 288 12.07 -13.05 3.23
CA LYS A 288 12.88 -14.25 3.00
C LYS A 288 14.14 -13.94 2.20
N ARG A 289 14.03 -13.06 1.20
CA ARG A 289 15.17 -12.56 0.43
C ARG A 289 16.16 -11.80 1.32
N GLU A 290 15.68 -10.94 2.21
CA GLU A 290 16.53 -10.20 3.18
C GLU A 290 17.28 -11.14 4.12
N ILE A 291 16.61 -12.18 4.66
CA ILE A 291 17.25 -13.20 5.50
C ILE A 291 18.35 -13.93 4.72
N LEU A 292 18.03 -14.33 3.48
CA LEU A 292 18.94 -15.06 2.64
C LEU A 292 20.16 -14.20 2.24
N GLN A 293 19.95 -12.92 1.91
CA GLN A 293 21.01 -11.96 1.62
C GLN A 293 22.01 -11.85 2.79
N LYS A 294 21.50 -11.73 4.03
CA LYS A 294 22.35 -11.70 5.23
C LYS A 294 23.15 -12.99 5.39
N ARG A 295 22.58 -14.13 5.04
CA ARG A 295 23.25 -15.43 5.14
C ARG A 295 24.32 -15.65 4.06
N LEU A 296 24.02 -15.25 2.83
CA LEU A 296 24.91 -15.43 1.67
C LEU A 296 25.95 -14.32 1.53
N GLN A 297 25.77 -13.18 2.20
CA GLN A 297 26.64 -11.99 2.09
C GLN A 297 26.73 -11.45 0.65
N ARG A 298 25.72 -11.72 -0.17
CA ARG A 298 25.52 -11.19 -1.52
C ARG A 298 24.05 -11.08 -1.81
N SER A 299 23.70 -10.36 -2.88
CA SER A 299 22.33 -10.33 -3.38
C SER A 299 21.89 -11.73 -3.87
N PRO A 300 20.82 -12.31 -3.32
CA PRO A 300 20.24 -13.55 -3.83
C PRO A 300 19.27 -13.29 -4.98
N THR A 301 19.20 -14.26 -5.89
CA THR A 301 18.16 -14.31 -6.91
C THR A 301 16.80 -14.69 -6.28
N TRP A 302 15.71 -14.42 -6.99
CA TRP A 302 14.38 -14.85 -6.54
C TRP A 302 14.23 -16.37 -6.51
N VAL A 303 14.87 -17.09 -7.43
CA VAL A 303 14.89 -18.56 -7.43
C VAL A 303 15.55 -19.12 -6.17
N GLU A 304 16.69 -18.56 -5.75
CA GLU A 304 17.34 -18.96 -4.50
C GLU A 304 16.47 -18.67 -3.27
N THR A 305 15.66 -17.61 -3.33
CA THR A 305 14.77 -17.21 -2.23
C THR A 305 13.70 -18.27 -1.93
N ILE A 306 13.34 -19.13 -2.88
CA ILE A 306 12.39 -20.23 -2.68
C ILE A 306 12.88 -21.23 -1.64
N VAL A 307 14.19 -21.46 -1.59
CA VAL A 307 14.80 -22.36 -0.61
C VAL A 307 14.53 -21.84 0.80
N GLU A 308 14.65 -20.53 1.02
CA GLU A 308 14.27 -19.90 2.30
C GLU A 308 12.76 -19.94 2.53
N TYR A 309 11.96 -19.72 1.48
CA TYR A 309 10.49 -19.75 1.52
C TYR A 309 9.97 -21.11 1.98
N LYS A 310 10.54 -22.21 1.45
CA LYS A 310 10.23 -23.60 1.83
C LYS A 310 10.96 -24.07 3.10
N GLY A 311 11.68 -23.19 3.80
CA GLY A 311 12.32 -23.50 5.09
C GLY A 311 13.61 -24.32 4.99
N LEU A 312 14.21 -24.41 3.81
CA LEU A 312 15.47 -25.13 3.54
C LEU A 312 16.69 -24.21 3.46
N GLY A 313 16.52 -22.93 3.79
CA GLY A 313 17.55 -21.91 3.71
C GLY A 313 18.95 -22.28 4.23
N PRO A 314 19.09 -22.88 5.43
CA PRO A 314 20.39 -23.25 5.98
C PRO A 314 21.18 -24.25 5.12
N ASP A 315 20.48 -25.07 4.33
CA ASP A 315 21.07 -26.12 3.49
C ASP A 315 21.69 -25.58 2.21
N LEU A 316 21.29 -24.37 1.76
CA LEU A 316 21.83 -23.77 0.53
C LEU A 316 23.32 -23.46 0.63
N LYS A 317 23.78 -22.95 1.78
CA LYS A 317 25.22 -22.66 2.02
C LYS A 317 26.09 -23.91 1.96
N LYS A 318 25.50 -25.10 2.13
CA LYS A 318 26.18 -26.40 2.13
C LYS A 318 26.02 -27.17 0.82
N ASN A 319 25.47 -26.54 -0.23
CA ASN A 319 25.10 -27.22 -1.48
C ASN A 319 24.25 -28.49 -1.24
N GLY A 320 23.35 -28.42 -0.26
CA GLY A 320 22.54 -29.57 0.14
C GLY A 320 21.64 -30.07 -1.00
N HIS A 321 21.66 -31.37 -1.25
CA HIS A 321 20.92 -32.01 -2.36
C HIS A 321 19.42 -31.63 -2.38
N ARG A 322 18.79 -31.49 -1.21
CA ARG A 322 17.37 -31.08 -1.08
C ARG A 322 17.11 -29.66 -1.57
N SER A 323 18.01 -28.71 -1.28
CA SER A 323 17.89 -27.32 -1.74
C SER A 323 18.02 -27.23 -3.25
N LEU A 324 19.01 -27.95 -3.81
CA LEU A 324 19.21 -28.04 -5.26
C LEU A 324 18.01 -28.66 -5.96
N LYS A 325 17.45 -29.75 -5.40
CA LYS A 325 16.26 -30.40 -5.95
C LYS A 325 15.07 -29.43 -5.99
N VAL A 326 14.78 -28.75 -4.88
CA VAL A 326 13.68 -27.77 -4.82
C VAL A 326 13.86 -26.64 -5.84
N MET A 327 15.08 -26.11 -5.98
CA MET A 327 15.34 -25.07 -6.98
C MET A 327 15.17 -25.59 -8.40
N ASN A 328 15.69 -26.78 -8.72
CA ASN A 328 15.57 -27.38 -10.04
C ASN A 328 14.11 -27.70 -10.40
N ASP A 329 13.36 -28.27 -9.46
CA ASP A 329 11.94 -28.55 -9.62
C ASP A 329 11.18 -27.25 -9.91
N PHE A 330 11.45 -26.18 -9.15
CA PHE A 330 10.85 -24.87 -9.43
C PHE A 330 11.31 -24.26 -10.75
N LEU A 331 12.60 -24.33 -11.08
CA LEU A 331 13.16 -23.79 -12.33
C LEU A 331 12.51 -24.43 -13.55
N SER A 332 12.22 -25.73 -13.50
CA SER A 332 11.50 -26.43 -14.58
C SER A 332 10.09 -25.84 -14.82
N ILE A 333 9.43 -25.40 -13.75
CA ILE A 333 8.15 -24.70 -13.84
C ILE A 333 8.39 -23.29 -14.37
N TYR A 334 9.36 -22.58 -13.81
CA TYR A 334 9.58 -21.17 -14.11
C TYR A 334 10.04 -20.92 -15.56
N GLN A 335 10.84 -21.82 -16.12
CA GLN A 335 11.31 -21.74 -17.52
C GLN A 335 10.17 -21.78 -18.55
N ARG A 336 8.99 -22.30 -18.19
CA ARG A 336 7.81 -22.27 -19.07
C ARG A 336 7.23 -20.86 -19.25
N TYR A 337 7.65 -19.91 -18.41
CA TYR A 337 7.25 -18.52 -18.41
C TYR A 337 8.44 -17.57 -18.65
N ARG A 338 9.43 -17.99 -19.44
CA ARG A 338 10.62 -17.17 -19.76
C ARG A 338 10.83 -17.02 -21.26
#